data_AF-A0A7C5X9Z4-F1
#
_entry.id   AF-A0A7C5X9Z4-F1
#
_cell.length_a   1.000
_cell.length_b   1.000
_cell.length_c   1.000
_cell.angle_alpha   90.00
_cell.angle_beta   90.00
_cell.angle_gamma   90.00
#
_symmetry.space_group_name_H-M   'P 1'
#
loop_
_entity.id
_entity.type
_entity.pdbx_description
1 polymer ?
#
loop_
_entity_poly.entity_id
_entity_poly.type
_entity_poly.pdbx_seq_one_letter_code
_entity_poly.pdbx_strand_id
1 'polypeptide(L)'
;MSRQDVQRLLEEYQLIGELLSSLQAQHTTVAELLDELTTALDGVRLLKSGGDGRLVHIGAGLFVSGAFDTREILTPIGAGYHAFLDLDNAERILQERIEEYSRLKTS
;
A
#
# COMPACT_ATOMS: atom_id res chain seq x y z
N MET A 1 -18.67 -31.87 32.56
CA MET A 1 -18.10 -31.77 31.21
C MET A 1 -17.67 -33.14 30.76
N SER A 2 -18.17 -33.59 29.63
CA SER A 2 -17.76 -34.85 29.02
C SER A 2 -16.44 -34.65 28.26
N ARG A 3 -15.69 -35.74 28.05
CA ARG A 3 -14.47 -35.74 27.22
C ARG A 3 -14.74 -35.23 25.79
N GLN A 4 -15.97 -35.44 25.32
CA GLN A 4 -16.45 -35.00 24.01
C GLN A 4 -16.63 -33.47 23.97
N ASP A 5 -17.10 -32.86 25.05
CA ASP A 5 -17.22 -31.39 25.16
C ASP A 5 -15.85 -30.72 25.14
N VAL A 6 -14.87 -31.31 25.83
CA VAL A 6 -13.48 -30.79 25.86
C VAL A 6 -12.84 -30.87 24.48
N GLN A 7 -13.06 -31.98 23.76
CA GLN A 7 -12.51 -32.16 22.41
C GLN A 7 -13.12 -31.17 21.42
N ARG A 8 -14.44 -30.93 21.48
CA ARG A 8 -15.10 -29.92 20.66
C ARG A 8 -14.55 -28.51 20.94
N LEU A 9 -14.32 -28.18 22.21
CA LEU A 9 -13.76 -26.89 22.60
C LEU A 9 -12.35 -26.66 22.05
N LEU A 10 -11.53 -27.72 22.01
CA LEU A 10 -10.17 -27.67 21.44
C LEU A 10 -10.21 -27.46 19.93
N GLU A 11 -11.13 -28.12 19.22
CA GLU A 11 -11.33 -27.94 17.78
C GLU A 11 -11.81 -26.51 17.46
N GLU A 12 -12.79 -26.00 18.22
CA GLU A 12 -13.26 -24.61 18.08
C GLU A 12 -12.14 -23.60 18.35
N TYR A 13 -11.31 -23.83 19.38
CA TYR A 13 -10.18 -22.97 19.70
C TYR A 13 -9.12 -22.95 18.59
N GLN A 14 -8.80 -24.11 18.01
CA GLN A 14 -7.86 -24.21 16.89
C GLN A 14 -8.37 -23.45 15.66
N LEU A 15 -9.65 -23.65 15.30
CA LEU A 15 -10.27 -22.95 14.18
C LEU A 15 -10.24 -21.42 14.38
N ILE A 16 -10.58 -20.95 15.58
CA ILE A 16 -10.50 -19.52 15.91
C ILE A 16 -9.06 -19.00 15.77
N GLY A 17 -8.07 -19.79 16.20
CA GLY A 17 -6.66 -19.45 16.05
C GLY A 17 -6.23 -19.28 14.60
N GLU A 18 -6.66 -20.20 13.72
CA GLU A 18 -6.39 -20.13 12.28
C GLU A 18 -7.04 -18.90 11.63
N LEU A 19 -8.30 -18.63 11.96
CA LEU A 19 -9.03 -17.45 11.47
C LEU A 19 -8.37 -16.14 11.92
N LEU A 20 -7.94 -16.08 13.19
CA LEU A 20 -7.24 -14.92 13.73
C LEU A 20 -5.91 -14.68 13.01
N SER A 21 -5.13 -15.75 12.77
CA SER A 21 -3.86 -15.64 12.05
C SER A 21 -4.06 -15.16 10.61
N SER A 22 -5.08 -15.68 9.92
CA SER A 22 -5.43 -15.20 8.58
C SER A 22 -5.83 -13.72 8.57
N LEU A 23 -6.63 -13.28 9.55
CA LEU A 23 -7.06 -11.89 9.64
C LEU A 23 -5.89 -10.95 9.95
N GLN A 24 -4.97 -11.36 10.82
CA GLN A 24 -3.74 -10.61 11.09
C GLN A 24 -2.85 -10.46 9.85
N ALA A 25 -2.71 -11.52 9.06
CA ALA A 25 -1.97 -11.46 7.80
C ALA A 25 -2.60 -10.48 6.81
N GLN A 26 -3.92 -10.55 6.61
CA GLN A 26 -4.66 -9.62 5.75
C GLN A 26 -4.53 -8.17 6.22
N HIS A 27 -4.66 -7.92 7.52
CA HIS A 27 -4.49 -6.59 8.08
C HIS A 27 -3.08 -6.05 7.85
N THR A 28 -2.05 -6.89 7.97
CA THR A 28 -0.66 -6.52 7.70
C THR A 28 -0.48 -6.13 6.23
N THR A 29 -1.00 -6.92 5.30
CA THR A 29 -0.97 -6.59 3.86
C THR A 29 -1.64 -5.24 3.56
N VAL A 30 -2.79 -4.96 4.16
CA VAL A 30 -3.49 -3.68 3.97
C VAL A 30 -2.68 -2.51 4.55
N ALA A 31 -2.02 -2.70 5.69
CA ALA A 31 -1.18 -1.68 6.31
C ALA A 31 0.05 -1.36 5.46
N GLU A 32 0.73 -2.38 4.91
CA GLU A 32 1.86 -2.22 4.00
C GLU A 32 1.45 -1.49 2.73
N LEU A 33 0.32 -1.88 2.11
CA LEU A 33 -0.20 -1.22 0.92
C LEU A 33 -0.53 0.26 1.15
N LEU A 34 -1.09 0.60 2.32
CA LEU A 34 -1.35 1.99 2.69
C LEU A 34 -0.06 2.81 2.82
N ASP A 35 1.00 2.22 3.37
CA ASP A 35 2.30 2.87 3.50
C ASP A 35 2.95 3.12 2.13
N GLU A 36 2.86 2.14 1.23
CA GLU A 36 3.30 2.26 -0.16
C GLU A 36 2.55 3.37 -0.91
N LEU A 37 1.22 3.40 -0.81
CA LEU A 37 0.39 4.42 -1.46
C LEU A 37 0.66 5.82 -0.90
N THR A 38 0.86 5.93 0.41
CA THR A 38 1.20 7.21 1.07
C THR A 38 2.57 7.71 0.61
N THR A 39 3.56 6.81 0.55
CA THR A 39 4.90 7.12 0.04
C THR A 39 4.86 7.55 -1.43
N ALA A 40 4.06 6.88 -2.26
CA ALA A 40 3.86 7.27 -3.65
C ALA A 40 3.21 8.66 -3.79
N LEU A 41 2.21 8.96 -2.96
CA LEU A 41 1.55 10.27 -2.92
C LEU A 41 2.52 11.39 -2.54
N ASP A 42 3.36 11.16 -1.52
CA ASP A 42 4.40 12.11 -1.12
C ASP A 42 5.42 12.31 -2.25
N GLY A 43 5.78 11.26 -2.98
CA GLY A 43 6.62 11.34 -4.16
C GLY A 43 6.01 12.22 -5.27
N VAL A 44 4.72 12.07 -5.56
CA VAL A 44 4.00 12.91 -6.54
C VAL A 44 3.95 14.37 -6.09
N ARG A 45 3.63 14.63 -4.82
CA ARG A 45 3.63 15.99 -4.25
C ARG A 45 5.00 16.63 -4.31
N LEU A 46 6.06 15.85 -4.06
CA LEU A 46 7.43 16.30 -4.18
C LEU A 46 7.75 16.63 -5.64
N LEU A 47 7.33 15.83 -6.63
CA LEU A 47 7.45 16.19 -8.06
C LEU A 47 6.74 17.51 -8.40
N LYS A 48 5.54 17.76 -7.85
CA LYS A 48 4.78 19.00 -8.09
C LYS A 48 5.43 20.25 -7.50
N SER A 49 6.14 20.15 -6.38
CA SER A 49 6.80 21.31 -5.76
C SER A 49 8.04 21.80 -6.51
N GLY A 50 8.45 21.10 -7.58
CA GLY A 50 9.62 21.45 -8.38
C GLY A 50 10.94 21.19 -7.63
N GLY A 51 12.04 21.76 -8.13
CA GLY A 51 13.34 21.74 -7.46
C GLY A 51 14.50 21.30 -8.37
N ASP A 52 15.64 21.97 -8.20
CA ASP A 52 16.88 21.71 -8.94
C ASP A 52 17.58 20.46 -8.40
N GLY A 53 17.43 19.36 -9.14
CA GLY A 53 18.21 18.13 -8.93
C GLY A 53 17.72 17.26 -7.76
N ARG A 54 17.59 15.95 -8.02
CA ARG A 54 17.21 14.94 -7.04
C ARG A 54 18.12 13.74 -7.15
N LEU A 55 18.40 13.11 -6.02
CA LEU A 55 19.13 11.85 -5.95
C LEU A 55 18.15 10.68 -5.99
N VAL A 56 18.31 9.82 -6.98
CA VAL A 56 17.56 8.56 -7.10
C VAL A 56 18.47 7.43 -6.66
N HIS A 57 18.03 6.64 -5.69
CA HIS A 57 18.73 5.43 -5.26
C HIS A 57 18.64 4.35 -6.33
N ILE A 58 19.78 3.74 -6.68
CA ILE A 58 19.86 2.68 -7.69
C ILE A 58 20.36 1.34 -7.12
N GLY A 59 20.42 1.21 -5.78
CA GLY A 59 20.90 0.00 -5.09
C GLY A 59 22.30 0.14 -4.51
N ALA A 60 22.67 -0.77 -3.59
CA ALA A 60 23.99 -0.83 -2.92
C ALA A 60 24.47 0.48 -2.27
N GLY A 61 23.55 1.37 -1.89
CA GLY A 61 23.87 2.70 -1.35
C GLY A 61 24.32 3.71 -2.41
N LEU A 62 24.15 3.41 -3.69
CA LEU A 62 24.47 4.28 -4.81
C LEU A 62 23.27 5.16 -5.19
N PHE A 63 23.57 6.40 -5.56
CA PHE A 63 22.59 7.40 -5.94
C PHE A 63 23.02 8.08 -7.24
N VAL A 64 22.03 8.40 -8.09
CA VAL A 64 22.22 9.16 -9.33
C VAL A 64 21.50 10.49 -9.21
N SER A 65 22.18 11.58 -9.54
CA SER A 65 21.56 12.89 -9.63
C SER A 65 20.84 13.05 -10.95
N GLY A 66 19.58 13.50 -10.90
CA GLY A 66 18.78 13.84 -12.08
C GLY A 66 17.89 15.06 -11.82
N ALA A 67 17.68 15.86 -12.85
CA ALA A 67 16.64 16.90 -12.83
C ALA A 67 15.37 16.33 -13.47
N PHE A 68 14.23 16.51 -12.81
CA PHE A 68 12.94 15.99 -13.27
C PHE A 68 12.01 17.17 -13.53
N ASP A 69 11.80 17.48 -14.80
CA ASP A 69 10.75 18.40 -15.25
C ASP A 69 9.65 17.55 -15.92
N THR A 70 8.89 16.84 -15.09
CA THR A 70 7.92 15.86 -15.57
C THR A 70 6.51 16.38 -15.42
N ARG A 71 5.79 16.45 -16.55
CA ARG A 71 4.37 16.84 -16.57
C ARG A 71 3.43 15.67 -16.28
N GLU A 72 3.90 14.44 -16.53
CA GLU A 72 3.11 13.23 -16.43
C GLU A 72 3.90 12.11 -15.75
N ILE A 73 3.19 11.20 -15.08
CA ILE A 73 3.75 10.03 -14.41
C ILE A 73 3.01 8.77 -14.86
N LEU A 74 3.76 7.69 -15.06
CA LEU A 74 3.20 6.38 -15.35
C LEU A 74 2.47 5.85 -14.13
N THR A 75 1.14 5.82 -14.18
CA THR A 75 0.26 5.48 -13.07
C THR A 75 -0.46 4.16 -13.37
N PRO A 76 -0.46 3.19 -12.42
CA PRO A 76 -1.26 1.98 -12.57
C PRO A 76 -2.76 2.31 -12.42
N ILE A 77 -3.57 1.88 -13.38
CA ILE A 77 -5.03 2.09 -13.37
C ILE A 77 -5.81 0.79 -13.10
N GLY A 78 -5.10 -0.32 -12.92
CA GLY A 78 -5.67 -1.64 -12.60
C GLY A 78 -5.62 -2.62 -13.77
N ALA A 79 -5.92 -3.90 -13.49
CA ALA A 79 -5.91 -5.00 -14.47
C ALA A 79 -4.62 -5.11 -15.31
N GLY A 80 -3.47 -4.72 -14.73
CA GLY A 80 -2.17 -4.72 -15.42
C GLY A 80 -1.93 -3.52 -16.34
N TYR A 81 -2.88 -2.60 -16.46
CA TYR A 81 -2.75 -1.41 -17.30
C TYR A 81 -2.12 -0.24 -16.55
N HIS A 82 -1.34 0.52 -17.31
CA HIS A 82 -0.69 1.75 -16.87
C HIS A 82 -0.99 2.85 -17.88
N ALA A 83 -1.17 4.06 -17.38
CA ALA A 83 -1.38 5.25 -18.21
C ALA A 83 -0.48 6.38 -17.73
N PHE A 84 0.01 7.19 -18.67
CA PHE A 84 0.61 8.48 -18.32
C PHE A 84 -0.51 9.43 -17.91
N LEU A 85 -0.44 9.93 -16.69
CA LEU A 85 -1.39 10.89 -16.14
C LEU A 85 -0.62 12.12 -15.66
N ASP A 86 -1.25 13.29 -15.74
CA ASP A 86 -0.71 14.47 -15.09
C ASP A 86 -0.63 14.28 -13.56
N LEU A 87 0.20 15.10 -12.92
CA LEU A 87 0.48 14.98 -11.49
C LEU A 87 -0.77 15.24 -10.62
N ASP A 88 -1.75 16.02 -11.09
CA ASP A 88 -2.99 16.28 -10.36
C ASP A 88 -3.90 15.05 -10.37
N ASN A 89 -4.05 14.41 -11.52
CA ASN A 89 -4.83 13.19 -11.68
C ASN A 89 -4.18 12.00 -10.97
N ALA A 90 -2.86 11.88 -11.01
CA ALA A 90 -2.13 10.87 -10.26
C ALA A 90 -2.31 11.04 -8.74
N GLU A 91 -2.19 12.28 -8.23
CA GLU A 91 -2.46 12.60 -6.83
C GLU A 91 -3.90 12.24 -6.43
N ARG A 92 -4.89 12.61 -7.24
CA ARG A 92 -6.31 12.29 -7.00
C ARG A 92 -6.54 10.78 -6.88
N ILE A 93 -6.01 9.99 -7.82
CA ILE A 93 -6.18 8.53 -7.81
C ILE A 93 -5.54 7.92 -6.55
N LEU A 94 -4.33 8.36 -6.19
CA LEU A 94 -3.66 7.87 -4.99
C LEU A 94 -4.46 8.20 -3.72
N GLN A 95 -5.00 9.42 -3.62
CA GLN A 95 -5.87 9.80 -2.51
C GLN A 95 -7.15 8.95 -2.43
N GLU A 96 -7.83 8.75 -3.55
CA GLU A 96 -9.03 7.89 -3.62
C GLU A 96 -8.72 6.46 -3.16
N ARG A 97 -7.57 5.90 -3.56
CA ARG A 97 -7.14 4.56 -3.11
C ARG A 97 -6.80 4.52 -1.63
N ILE A 98 -6.09 5.52 -1.11
CA ILE A 98 -5.79 5.61 0.33
C ILE A 98 -7.09 5.69 1.15
N GLU A 99 -8.06 6.48 0.70
CA GLU A 99 -9.37 6.58 1.33
C GLU A 99 -10.14 5.24 1.28
N GLU A 100 -10.09 4.52 0.16
CA GLU A 100 -10.69 3.20 0.01
C GLU A 100 -10.09 2.20 1.02
N TYR A 101 -8.77 2.09 1.07
CA TYR A 101 -8.08 1.13 1.95
C TYR A 101 -8.10 1.52 3.43
N SER A 102 -8.13 2.81 3.76
CA SER A 102 -8.23 3.27 5.16
C SER A 102 -9.58 2.91 5.80
N ARG A 103 -10.67 2.86 5.02
CA ARG A 103 -11.98 2.36 5.50
C ARG A 103 -11.93 0.87 5.85
N LEU A 104 -11.16 0.08 5.11
CA LEU A 104 -10.95 -1.35 5.39
C LEU A 104 -10.15 -1.59 6.66
N LYS A 105 -9.25 -0.67 7.04
CA LYS A 105 -8.49 -0.73 8.31
C LYS A 105 -9.37 -0.50 9.55
N THR A 106 -10.52 0.16 9.38
CA THR A 106 -11.38 0.62 10.50
C THR A 106 -12.65 -0.22 10.67
N SER A 107 -12.94 -1.14 9.74
CA SER A 107 -14.10 -2.04 9.78
C SER A 107 -13.74 -3.39 10.38
#